data_AF-A0AAN7QN41-F1
#
_entry.id   AF-A0AAN7QN41-F1
#
_cell.length_a   1.000
_cell.length_b   1.000
_cell.length_c   1.000
_cell.angle_alpha   90.00
_cell.angle_beta   90.00
_cell.angle_gamma   90.00
#
_symmetry.space_group_name_H-M   'P 1'
#
loop_
_entity.id
_entity.type
_entity.pdbx_description
1 polymer ?
#
loop_
_entity_poly.entity_id
_entity_poly.type
_entity_poly.pdbx_seq_one_letter_code
_entity_poly.pdbx_strand_id
1 'polypeptide(L)'
;MNNSTEIIININSDTFPLWFIICYCVFIFLGFILNLCISVQLVQQKQKGAFSSILQLSVVDCLSTFIAVLEVWSINKQSWTFSTTLCLIFSGGEVLINTFIFYNIICLNFHIISSLNLHLNQAHKTKKLQLTSLDDDDSEQFLVDRIDDQNCNRNVVIDYRRKKTTIPIAFPLVLVWFVGLSISIPQFTLSTTVIVQNNSTLCTIFDVFYNKLLQDLSMIFRIVVPVPLLLLSLLLLIKKSYQSKHVKSVEDNSIAIHKAEKMQSLLVLGVSLTIMYIILSLQRLIFYLLHIITQQTDSNNTTDYFKIPPLENVTCTNFTNILSAMAHYSSSTFRAIVYVLVLPEVRCIFSLKQKLICSNSKC
;
A
#
# COMPACT_ATOMS: atom_id res chain seq x y z
N MET A 1 -46.43 23.92 24.67
CA MET A 1 -45.96 24.55 23.43
C MET A 1 -44.46 24.37 23.38
N ASN A 2 -44.01 23.29 22.73
CA ASN A 2 -42.58 23.03 22.54
C ASN A 2 -42.16 23.72 21.25
N ASN A 3 -41.31 24.74 21.37
CA ASN A 3 -40.59 25.30 20.23
C ASN A 3 -39.55 24.27 19.80
N SER A 4 -39.95 23.37 18.91
CA SER A 4 -39.01 22.64 18.06
C SER A 4 -38.34 23.68 17.16
N THR A 5 -37.13 24.09 17.56
CA THR A 5 -36.20 24.78 16.67
C THR A 5 -35.86 23.83 15.54
N GLU A 6 -36.62 23.93 14.43
CA GLU A 6 -36.22 23.42 13.14
C GLU A 6 -34.91 24.11 12.78
N ILE A 7 -33.79 23.40 12.97
CA ILE A 7 -32.52 23.78 12.37
C ILE A 7 -32.69 23.49 10.88
N ILE A 8 -33.21 24.47 10.14
CA ILE A 8 -33.17 24.47 8.69
C ILE A 8 -31.70 24.63 8.31
N ILE A 9 -30.99 23.50 8.21
CA ILE A 9 -29.69 23.45 7.55
C ILE A 9 -30.00 23.69 6.08
N ASN A 10 -29.81 24.93 5.64
CA ASN A 10 -29.90 25.30 4.24
C ASN A 10 -28.68 24.68 3.55
N ILE A 11 -28.78 23.39 3.21
CA ILE A 11 -27.78 22.66 2.44
C ILE A 11 -27.85 23.25 1.04
N ASN A 12 -27.05 24.30 0.79
CA ASN A 12 -26.73 24.68 -0.58
C ASN A 12 -26.19 23.41 -1.25
N SER A 13 -26.97 22.89 -2.20
CA SER A 13 -26.66 21.67 -2.93
C SER A 13 -25.56 21.96 -3.92
N ASP A 14 -24.33 22.11 -3.43
CA ASP A 14 -23.12 22.24 -4.24
C ASP A 14 -22.80 20.89 -4.88
N THR A 15 -23.65 20.46 -5.82
CA THR A 15 -23.40 19.28 -6.65
C THR A 15 -22.37 19.63 -7.70
N PHE A 16 -21.36 18.78 -7.87
CA PHE A 16 -20.41 18.98 -8.95
C PHE A 16 -21.09 18.82 -10.31
N PRO A 17 -20.65 19.58 -11.33
CA PRO A 17 -21.21 19.41 -12.65
C PRO A 17 -20.87 18.01 -13.19
N LEU A 18 -21.84 17.39 -13.88
CA LEU A 18 -21.74 16.00 -14.33
C LEU A 18 -20.47 15.72 -15.16
N TRP A 19 -20.03 16.67 -15.99
CA TRP A 19 -18.82 16.52 -16.80
C TRP A 19 -17.56 16.31 -15.95
N PHE A 20 -17.47 16.93 -14.77
CA PHE A 20 -16.34 16.79 -13.87
C PHE A 20 -16.28 15.37 -13.28
N ILE A 21 -17.44 14.84 -12.87
CA ILE A 21 -17.58 13.45 -12.39
C ILE A 21 -17.20 12.46 -13.50
N ILE A 22 -17.66 12.68 -14.74
CA ILE A 22 -17.32 11.83 -15.89
C ILE A 22 -15.81 11.84 -16.15
N CYS A 23 -15.17 13.01 -16.19
CA CYS A 23 -13.72 13.13 -16.35
C CYS A 23 -12.95 12.37 -15.25
N TYR A 24 -13.42 12.47 -14.01
CA TYR A 24 -12.85 11.74 -12.89
C TYR A 24 -13.00 10.21 -13.05
N CYS A 25 -14.18 9.73 -13.43
CA CYS A 25 -14.40 8.30 -13.70
C CYS A 25 -13.48 7.78 -14.82
N VAL A 26 -13.28 8.55 -15.89
CA VAL A 26 -12.33 8.20 -16.97
C VAL A 26 -10.90 8.11 -16.41
N PHE A 27 -10.47 9.05 -15.58
CA PHE A 27 -9.15 9.03 -14.96
C PHE A 27 -8.93 7.78 -14.09
N ILE A 28 -9.91 7.42 -13.26
CA ILE A 28 -9.84 6.21 -12.42
C ILE A 28 -9.88 4.94 -13.28
N PHE A 29 -10.64 4.93 -14.37
CA PHE A 29 -10.69 3.80 -15.30
C PHE A 29 -9.34 3.58 -16.02
N LEU A 30 -8.63 4.65 -16.40
CA LEU A 30 -7.27 4.55 -16.91
C LEU A 30 -6.32 3.93 -15.87
N GLY A 31 -6.47 4.33 -14.60
CA GLY A 31 -5.74 3.72 -13.49
C GLY A 31 -6.01 2.23 -13.32
N PHE A 32 -7.26 1.80 -13.48
CA PHE A 32 -7.65 0.39 -13.46
C PHE A 32 -6.96 -0.41 -14.57
N ILE A 33 -6.95 0.09 -15.81
CA ILE A 33 -6.26 -0.56 -16.93
C ILE A 33 -4.76 -0.67 -16.65
N LEU A 34 -4.13 0.41 -16.15
CA LEU A 34 -2.71 0.40 -15.81
C LEU A 34 -2.39 -0.65 -14.72
N ASN A 35 -3.19 -0.71 -13.65
CA ASN A 35 -3.03 -1.71 -12.59
C ASN A 35 -3.22 -3.14 -13.09
N LEU A 36 -4.20 -3.39 -13.96
CA LEU A 36 -4.35 -4.71 -14.59
C LEU A 36 -3.13 -5.11 -15.41
N CYS A 37 -2.63 -4.23 -16.26
CA CYS A 37 -1.43 -4.47 -17.06
C CYS A 37 -0.21 -4.78 -16.18
N ILE A 38 -0.02 -4.02 -15.10
CA ILE A 38 1.06 -4.24 -14.12
C ILE A 38 0.89 -5.60 -13.44
N SER A 39 -0.32 -5.92 -12.99
CA SER A 39 -0.62 -7.20 -12.33
C SER A 39 -0.33 -8.40 -13.23
N VAL A 40 -0.79 -8.37 -14.49
CA VAL A 40 -0.53 -9.43 -15.47
C VAL A 40 0.96 -9.63 -15.68
N GLN A 41 1.72 -8.55 -15.82
CA GLN A 41 3.17 -8.63 -15.98
C GLN A 41 3.86 -9.24 -14.75
N LEU A 42 3.50 -8.77 -13.56
CA LEU A 42 4.14 -9.26 -12.33
C LEU A 42 3.89 -10.75 -12.12
N VAL A 43 2.71 -11.24 -12.52
CA VAL A 43 2.39 -12.68 -12.54
C VAL A 43 3.30 -13.43 -13.53
N GLN A 44 3.50 -12.89 -14.74
CA GLN A 44 4.34 -13.51 -15.77
C GLN A 44 5.83 -13.59 -15.36
N GLN A 45 6.34 -12.58 -14.65
CA GLN A 45 7.75 -12.53 -14.26
C GLN A 45 8.15 -13.55 -13.18
N LYS A 46 7.19 -14.21 -12.50
CA LYS A 46 7.40 -15.20 -11.42
C LYS A 46 8.38 -14.71 -10.32
N GLN A 47 8.56 -13.40 -10.17
CA GLN A 47 9.49 -12.83 -9.19
C GLN A 47 8.90 -12.90 -7.78
N LYS A 48 9.72 -13.33 -6.82
CA LYS A 48 9.37 -13.44 -5.39
C LYS A 48 9.85 -12.21 -4.61
N GLY A 49 9.29 -11.97 -3.44
CA GLY A 49 9.68 -10.86 -2.55
C GLY A 49 8.84 -9.61 -2.79
N ALA A 50 9.48 -8.45 -2.93
CA ALA A 50 8.80 -7.13 -3.00
C ALA A 50 7.73 -7.05 -4.12
N PHE A 51 7.99 -7.68 -5.27
CA PHE A 51 7.03 -7.74 -6.38
C PHE A 51 5.73 -8.47 -6.02
N SER A 52 5.77 -9.41 -5.07
CA SER A 52 4.55 -10.05 -4.57
C SER A 52 3.67 -9.08 -3.78
N SER A 53 4.26 -8.18 -2.99
CA SER A 53 3.50 -7.12 -2.31
C SER A 53 2.95 -6.10 -3.31
N ILE A 54 3.73 -5.74 -4.32
CA ILE A 54 3.30 -4.80 -5.38
C ILE A 54 2.14 -5.40 -6.18
N LEU A 55 2.20 -6.70 -6.50
CA LEU A 55 1.10 -7.40 -7.15
C LEU A 55 -0.18 -7.35 -6.30
N GLN A 56 -0.08 -7.61 -4.99
CA GLN A 56 -1.25 -7.51 -4.10
C GLN A 56 -1.81 -6.10 -4.03
N LEU A 57 -0.94 -5.07 -3.93
CA LEU A 57 -1.37 -3.68 -3.99
C LEU A 57 -2.09 -3.36 -5.29
N SER A 58 -1.57 -3.81 -6.44
CA SER A 58 -2.17 -3.55 -7.75
C SER A 58 -3.54 -4.23 -7.91
N VAL A 59 -3.72 -5.44 -7.35
CA VAL A 59 -5.02 -6.12 -7.30
C VAL A 59 -6.01 -5.36 -6.41
N VAL A 60 -5.57 -4.90 -5.23
CA VAL A 60 -6.39 -4.09 -4.32
C VAL A 60 -6.76 -2.75 -4.96
N ASP A 61 -5.85 -2.17 -5.73
CA ASP A 61 -6.06 -0.92 -6.48
C ASP A 61 -7.12 -1.08 -7.59
N CYS A 62 -7.18 -2.24 -8.25
CA CYS A 62 -8.27 -2.57 -9.16
C CYS A 62 -9.63 -2.67 -8.45
N LEU A 63 -9.68 -3.27 -7.25
CA LEU A 63 -10.91 -3.33 -6.45
C LEU A 63 -11.33 -1.94 -5.96
N SER A 64 -10.35 -1.08 -5.64
CA SER A 64 -10.57 0.29 -5.19
C SER A 64 -11.31 1.13 -6.23
N THR A 65 -11.03 0.92 -7.52
CA THR A 65 -11.77 1.57 -8.62
C THR A 65 -13.27 1.30 -8.56
N PHE A 66 -13.68 0.08 -8.23
CA PHE A 66 -15.11 -0.26 -8.13
C PHE A 66 -15.79 0.49 -6.98
N ILE A 67 -15.17 0.50 -5.80
CA ILE A 67 -15.68 1.22 -4.62
C ILE A 67 -15.71 2.74 -4.88
N ALA A 68 -14.71 3.28 -5.57
CA ALA A 68 -14.65 4.70 -5.95
C ALA A 68 -15.87 5.15 -6.77
N VAL A 69 -16.29 4.33 -7.73
CA VAL A 69 -17.46 4.65 -8.57
C VAL A 69 -18.74 4.67 -7.73
N LEU A 70 -18.93 3.68 -6.85
CA LEU A 70 -20.10 3.63 -5.96
C LEU A 70 -20.16 4.84 -5.03
N GLU A 71 -19.04 5.21 -4.43
CA GLU A 71 -18.95 6.32 -3.49
C GLU A 71 -19.18 7.67 -4.15
N VAL A 72 -18.42 7.98 -5.21
CA VAL A 72 -18.50 9.28 -5.89
C VAL A 72 -19.90 9.49 -6.49
N TRP A 73 -20.51 8.43 -7.03
CA TRP A 73 -21.88 8.49 -7.52
C TRP A 73 -22.87 8.79 -6.39
N SER A 74 -22.76 8.08 -5.27
CA SER A 74 -23.68 8.22 -4.13
C SER A 74 -23.56 9.58 -3.45
N ILE A 75 -22.34 10.10 -3.26
CA ILE A 75 -22.14 11.45 -2.69
C ILE A 75 -22.68 12.52 -3.64
N ASN A 76 -22.46 12.38 -4.96
CA ASN A 76 -22.97 13.33 -5.94
C ASN A 76 -24.51 13.36 -6.01
N LYS A 77 -25.17 12.22 -5.81
CA LYS A 77 -26.64 12.13 -5.73
C LYS A 77 -27.20 12.45 -4.35
N GLN A 78 -26.34 12.66 -3.35
CA GLN A 78 -26.72 12.85 -1.94
C GLN A 78 -27.66 11.74 -1.43
N SER A 79 -27.57 10.55 -2.03
CA SER A 79 -28.42 9.41 -1.69
C SER A 79 -27.85 8.11 -2.26
N TRP A 80 -28.01 7.04 -1.50
CA TRP A 80 -27.67 5.68 -1.86
C TRP A 80 -28.71 5.07 -2.81
N THR A 81 -28.47 5.22 -4.12
CA THR A 81 -29.39 4.70 -5.15
C THR A 81 -29.26 3.19 -5.43
N PHE A 82 -28.27 2.52 -4.83
CA PHE A 82 -27.96 1.12 -5.11
C PHE A 82 -28.69 0.16 -4.16
N SER A 83 -28.63 -1.14 -4.46
CA SER A 83 -29.23 -2.17 -3.60
C SER A 83 -28.57 -2.24 -2.22
N THR A 84 -29.29 -2.81 -1.24
CA THR A 84 -28.75 -3.05 0.10
C THR A 84 -27.53 -3.97 0.08
N THR A 85 -27.47 -4.95 -0.83
CA THR A 85 -26.28 -5.82 -1.01
C THR A 85 -25.05 -5.01 -1.43
N LEU A 86 -25.22 -4.02 -2.31
CA LEU A 86 -24.11 -3.15 -2.71
C LEU A 86 -23.67 -2.22 -1.57
N CYS A 87 -24.56 -1.85 -0.64
CA CYS A 87 -24.18 -1.11 0.57
C CYS A 87 -23.25 -1.94 1.46
N LEU A 88 -23.52 -3.24 1.63
CA LEU A 88 -22.62 -4.16 2.35
C LEU A 88 -21.24 -4.23 1.70
N ILE A 89 -21.21 -4.42 0.38
CA ILE A 89 -19.97 -4.50 -0.40
C ILE A 89 -19.19 -3.19 -0.33
N PHE A 90 -19.89 -2.06 -0.43
CA PHE A 90 -19.29 -0.74 -0.35
C PHE A 90 -18.66 -0.49 1.02
N SER A 91 -19.44 -0.62 2.09
CA SER A 91 -18.98 -0.32 3.44
C SER A 91 -17.86 -1.25 3.91
N GLY A 92 -18.05 -2.56 3.79
CA GLY A 92 -17.01 -3.53 4.14
C GLY A 92 -15.80 -3.44 3.21
N GLY A 93 -16.02 -3.23 1.91
CA GLY A 93 -14.98 -3.11 0.90
C GLY A 93 -14.09 -1.89 1.11
N GLU A 94 -14.66 -0.74 1.49
CA GLU A 94 -13.91 0.48 1.81
C GLU A 94 -12.90 0.22 2.94
N VAL A 95 -13.38 -0.36 4.05
CA VAL A 95 -12.54 -0.65 5.21
C VAL A 95 -11.49 -1.69 4.86
N LEU A 96 -11.88 -2.73 4.12
CA LEU A 96 -11.00 -3.80 3.67
C LEU A 96 -9.86 -3.25 2.79
N ILE A 97 -10.19 -2.50 1.75
CA ILE A 97 -9.22 -1.92 0.79
C ILE A 97 -8.28 -0.96 1.49
N ASN A 98 -8.80 -0.08 2.34
CA ASN A 98 -7.98 0.87 3.08
C ASN A 98 -7.01 0.17 4.03
N THR A 99 -7.49 -0.82 4.77
CA THR A 99 -6.64 -1.63 5.65
C THR A 99 -5.58 -2.38 4.84
N PHE A 100 -5.95 -2.96 3.71
CA PHE A 100 -5.02 -3.65 2.84
C PHE A 100 -3.92 -2.77 2.29
N ILE A 101 -4.27 -1.61 1.72
CA ILE A 101 -3.28 -0.66 1.20
C ILE A 101 -2.33 -0.25 2.32
N PHE A 102 -2.88 0.09 3.49
CA PHE A 102 -2.09 0.59 4.62
C PHE A 102 -1.08 -0.45 5.12
N TYR A 103 -1.54 -1.65 5.43
CA TYR A 103 -0.69 -2.72 5.94
C TYR A 103 0.26 -3.29 4.88
N ASN A 104 -0.14 -3.34 3.60
CA ASN A 104 0.77 -3.77 2.53
C ASN A 104 1.91 -2.77 2.30
N ILE A 105 1.65 -1.46 2.38
CA ILE A 105 2.72 -0.44 2.29
C ILE A 105 3.70 -0.63 3.44
N ILE A 106 3.21 -0.79 4.68
CA ILE A 106 4.06 -1.04 5.85
C ILE A 106 4.88 -2.32 5.67
N CYS A 107 4.25 -3.42 5.24
CA CYS A 107 4.91 -4.69 4.97
C CYS A 107 5.98 -4.57 3.88
N LEU A 108 5.67 -3.87 2.78
CA LEU A 108 6.59 -3.61 1.69
C LEU A 108 7.80 -2.80 2.19
N ASN A 109 7.58 -1.76 2.99
CA ASN A 109 8.65 -0.92 3.55
C ASN A 109 9.60 -1.76 4.42
N PHE A 110 9.08 -2.57 5.34
CA PHE A 110 9.91 -3.46 6.16
C PHE A 110 10.63 -4.52 5.34
N HIS A 111 9.99 -5.05 4.30
CA HIS A 111 10.64 -6.00 3.39
C HIS A 111 11.80 -5.35 2.62
N ILE A 112 11.62 -4.13 2.12
CA ILE A 112 12.68 -3.36 1.44
C ILE A 112 13.85 -3.10 2.40
N ILE A 113 13.57 -2.61 3.61
CA ILE A 113 14.59 -2.33 4.63
C ILE A 113 15.38 -3.61 4.96
N SER A 114 14.66 -4.72 5.16
CA SER A 114 15.28 -6.00 5.50
C SER A 114 16.13 -6.54 4.34
N SER A 115 15.64 -6.40 3.10
CA SER A 115 16.38 -6.82 1.89
C SER A 115 17.65 -6.00 1.70
N LEU A 116 17.60 -4.70 1.96
CA LEU A 116 18.77 -3.82 1.93
C LEU A 116 19.77 -4.15 3.03
N ASN A 117 19.32 -4.41 4.26
CA ASN A 117 20.22 -4.80 5.35
C ASN A 117 20.94 -6.12 5.05
N LEU A 118 20.23 -7.09 4.47
CA LEU A 118 20.84 -8.34 4.01
C LEU A 118 21.90 -8.07 2.93
N HIS A 119 21.61 -7.16 2.00
CA HIS A 119 22.57 -6.76 0.95
C HIS A 119 23.83 -6.12 1.54
N LEU A 120 23.67 -5.14 2.44
CA LEU A 120 24.78 -4.44 3.09
C LEU A 120 25.66 -5.40 3.91
N ASN A 121 25.03 -6.33 4.64
CA ASN A 121 25.75 -7.34 5.41
C ASN A 121 26.53 -8.31 4.50
N GLN A 122 26.01 -8.63 3.32
CA GLN A 122 26.72 -9.44 2.33
C GLN A 122 27.93 -8.68 1.77
N ALA A 123 27.77 -7.41 1.41
CA ALA A 123 28.86 -6.56 0.92
C ALA A 123 29.99 -6.41 1.95
N HIS A 124 29.66 -6.14 3.22
CA HIS A 124 30.65 -6.04 4.29
C HIS A 124 31.43 -7.34 4.51
N LYS A 125 30.75 -8.51 4.47
CA LYS A 125 31.44 -9.80 4.62
C LYS A 125 32.38 -10.08 3.45
N THR A 126 31.98 -9.77 2.22
CA THR A 126 32.84 -9.91 1.04
C THR A 126 34.07 -9.00 1.15
N LYS A 127 33.88 -7.73 1.54
CA LYS A 127 35.01 -6.79 1.74
C LYS A 127 35.98 -7.28 2.82
N LYS A 128 35.48 -7.77 3.96
CA LYS A 128 36.34 -8.31 5.02
C LYS A 128 37.14 -9.51 4.52
N LEU A 129 36.52 -10.42 3.78
CA LEU A 129 37.19 -11.60 3.22
C LEU A 129 38.31 -11.22 2.22
N GLN A 130 38.10 -10.17 1.42
CA GLN A 130 39.11 -9.66 0.48
C GLN A 130 40.29 -8.98 1.19
N LEU A 131 40.05 -8.28 2.31
CA LEU A 131 41.12 -7.66 3.10
C LEU A 131 41.94 -8.71 3.85
N THR A 132 41.30 -9.75 4.40
CA THR A 132 42.04 -10.83 5.07
C THR A 132 42.89 -11.68 4.12
N SER A 133 42.64 -11.66 2.81
CA SER A 133 43.51 -12.31 1.81
C SER A 133 44.69 -11.44 1.33
N LEU A 134 44.80 -10.19 1.81
CA LEU A 134 45.84 -9.24 1.39
C LEU A 134 46.82 -8.88 2.52
N ASP A 135 46.52 -9.21 3.78
CA ASP A 135 47.34 -8.86 4.96
C ASP A 135 48.18 -10.03 5.51
N ASP A 136 48.17 -11.22 4.89
CA ASP A 136 49.07 -12.34 5.22
C ASP A 136 50.33 -12.32 4.33
N ASP A 137 51.01 -11.16 4.27
CA ASP A 137 52.26 -10.98 3.52
C ASP A 137 53.50 -10.91 4.45
N ASP A 138 53.41 -11.50 5.64
CA ASP A 138 54.56 -11.78 6.51
C ASP A 138 54.41 -13.14 7.20
N SER A 139 54.54 -14.23 6.44
CA SER A 139 55.38 -15.37 6.83
C SER A 139 55.45 -16.42 5.72
N GLU A 140 56.70 -16.72 5.39
CA GLU A 140 57.23 -17.65 4.42
C GLU A 140 56.47 -18.98 4.19
N GLN A 141 56.64 -19.50 2.97
CA GLN A 141 56.35 -20.87 2.52
C GLN A 141 54.91 -21.19 2.10
N PHE A 142 54.54 -20.71 0.91
CA PHE A 142 53.97 -21.61 -0.10
C PHE A 142 54.66 -21.35 -1.44
N LEU A 143 55.89 -21.88 -1.55
CA LEU A 143 56.44 -22.31 -2.82
C LEU A 143 55.45 -23.33 -3.40
N VAL A 144 54.57 -22.87 -4.28
CA VAL A 144 53.86 -23.74 -5.22
C VAL A 144 54.93 -24.27 -6.16
N ASP A 145 55.54 -25.36 -5.75
CA ASP A 145 56.31 -26.23 -6.61
C ASP A 145 55.37 -26.63 -7.76
N ARG A 146 55.74 -26.21 -8.97
CA ARG A 146 55.22 -26.79 -10.20
C ARG A 146 55.69 -28.24 -10.22
N ILE A 147 54.90 -29.14 -9.66
CA ILE A 147 55.05 -30.57 -9.89
C ILE A 147 53.78 -31.03 -10.59
N ASP A 148 54.01 -31.43 -11.84
CA ASP A 148 53.08 -32.14 -12.70
C ASP A 148 52.48 -33.36 -11.98
N ASP A 149 51.32 -33.76 -12.49
CA ASP A 149 50.66 -35.04 -12.30
C ASP A 149 49.82 -35.33 -11.04
N GLN A 150 48.54 -35.54 -11.37
CA GLN A 150 47.64 -36.60 -10.90
C GLN A 150 47.15 -36.58 -9.45
N ASN A 151 45.81 -36.58 -9.35
CA ASN A 151 45.03 -37.00 -8.18
C ASN A 151 45.10 -36.11 -6.92
N CYS A 152 44.87 -34.81 -7.06
CA CYS A 152 44.24 -34.07 -5.98
C CYS A 152 42.73 -34.01 -6.21
N ASN A 153 42.01 -34.97 -5.62
CA ASN A 153 40.59 -34.82 -5.26
C ASN A 153 40.51 -33.62 -4.29
N ARG A 154 40.48 -32.42 -4.86
CA ARG A 154 40.29 -31.17 -4.15
C ARG A 154 38.84 -31.23 -3.67
N ASN A 155 38.65 -31.68 -2.42
CA ASN A 155 37.36 -31.61 -1.75
C ASN A 155 36.98 -30.14 -1.65
N VAL A 156 36.30 -29.65 -2.68
CA VAL A 156 35.57 -28.38 -2.63
C VAL A 156 34.48 -28.62 -1.61
N VAL A 157 34.74 -28.25 -0.36
CA VAL A 157 33.70 -28.14 0.66
C VAL A 157 32.82 -26.97 0.22
N ILE A 158 31.91 -27.26 -0.71
CA ILE A 158 30.82 -26.36 -1.04
C ILE A 158 29.99 -26.28 0.23
N ASP A 159 30.16 -25.21 0.99
CA ASP A 159 29.34 -24.97 2.16
C ASP A 159 27.90 -24.72 1.69
N TYR A 160 27.11 -25.80 1.61
CA TYR A 160 25.71 -25.83 1.22
C TYR A 160 24.79 -25.20 2.26
N ARG A 161 25.33 -24.49 3.25
CA ARG A 161 24.55 -23.63 4.16
C ARG A 161 23.93 -22.51 3.34
N ARG A 162 22.81 -22.85 2.66
CA ARG A 162 22.04 -22.05 1.70
C ARG A 162 22.20 -20.59 2.04
N LYS A 163 23.06 -19.88 1.30
CA LYS A 163 23.20 -18.42 1.42
C LYS A 163 21.80 -17.88 1.19
N LYS A 164 21.11 -17.50 2.27
CA LYS A 164 19.70 -17.11 2.22
C LYS A 164 19.65 -15.79 1.46
N THR A 165 19.50 -15.87 0.14
CA THR A 165 19.56 -14.72 -0.77
C THR A 165 18.26 -13.93 -0.78
N THR A 166 17.17 -14.52 -0.27
CA THR A 166 15.85 -13.91 -0.26
C THR A 166 15.19 -14.05 1.11
N ILE A 167 14.47 -13.00 1.49
CA ILE A 167 13.66 -12.96 2.71
C ILE A 167 12.26 -13.47 2.34
N PRO A 168 11.72 -14.48 3.04
CA PRO A 168 10.39 -14.98 2.73
C PRO A 168 9.34 -13.92 3.05
N ILE A 169 8.56 -13.53 2.04
CA ILE A 169 7.50 -12.51 2.18
C ILE A 169 6.10 -13.12 2.33
N ALA A 170 5.94 -14.41 2.01
CA ALA A 170 4.63 -15.07 1.98
C ALA A 170 3.90 -15.01 3.34
N PHE A 171 4.63 -15.26 4.44
CA PHE A 171 4.02 -15.27 5.77
C PHE A 171 3.51 -13.87 6.21
N PRO A 172 4.31 -12.79 6.13
CA PRO A 172 3.79 -11.44 6.38
C PRO A 172 2.58 -11.09 5.51
N LEU A 173 2.58 -11.46 4.23
CA LEU A 173 1.45 -11.19 3.34
C LEU A 173 0.17 -11.90 3.78
N VAL A 174 0.25 -13.18 4.13
CA VAL A 174 -0.92 -13.93 4.64
C VAL A 174 -1.46 -13.29 5.92
N LEU A 175 -0.60 -12.81 6.81
CA LEU A 175 -1.03 -12.08 8.01
C LEU A 175 -1.75 -10.77 7.67
N VAL A 176 -1.26 -10.01 6.68
CA VAL A 176 -1.94 -8.80 6.22
C VAL A 176 -3.35 -9.10 5.71
N TRP A 177 -3.53 -10.21 4.97
CA TRP A 177 -4.85 -10.69 4.56
C TRP A 177 -5.76 -11.06 5.72
N PHE A 178 -5.23 -11.80 6.69
CA PHE A 178 -5.98 -12.17 7.86
C PHE A 178 -6.45 -10.95 8.66
N VAL A 179 -5.56 -9.98 8.88
CA VAL A 179 -5.88 -8.73 9.59
C VAL A 179 -6.89 -7.89 8.82
N GLY A 180 -6.68 -7.69 7.51
CA GLY A 180 -7.58 -6.92 6.65
C GLY A 180 -9.00 -7.48 6.65
N LEU A 181 -9.14 -8.79 6.43
CA LEU A 181 -10.43 -9.46 6.47
C LEU A 181 -11.07 -9.34 7.86
N SER A 182 -10.32 -9.62 8.93
CA SER A 182 -10.85 -9.58 10.31
C SER A 182 -11.41 -8.21 10.69
N ILE A 183 -10.71 -7.13 10.34
CA ILE A 183 -11.16 -5.75 10.63
C ILE A 183 -12.39 -5.36 9.80
N SER A 184 -12.53 -5.92 8.60
CA SER A 184 -13.66 -5.62 7.71
C SER A 184 -14.96 -6.38 8.05
N ILE A 185 -14.88 -7.53 8.72
CA ILE A 185 -16.05 -8.39 9.00
C ILE A 185 -17.21 -7.61 9.64
N PRO A 186 -17.00 -6.84 10.72
CA PRO A 186 -18.11 -6.12 11.36
C PRO A 186 -18.82 -5.15 10.42
N GLN A 187 -18.08 -4.55 9.49
CA GLN A 187 -18.60 -3.61 8.50
C GLN A 187 -19.43 -4.33 7.43
N PHE A 188 -18.99 -5.50 6.98
CA PHE A 188 -19.79 -6.34 6.10
C PHE A 188 -21.08 -6.84 6.76
N THR A 189 -21.06 -7.13 8.06
CA THR A 189 -22.22 -7.73 8.75
C THR A 189 -23.26 -6.71 9.21
N LEU A 190 -22.84 -5.48 9.52
CA LEU A 190 -23.69 -4.49 10.19
C LEU A 190 -24.14 -3.35 9.28
N SER A 191 -23.68 -3.32 8.04
CA SER A 191 -24.14 -2.32 7.08
C SER A 191 -25.58 -2.58 6.63
N THR A 192 -26.34 -1.50 6.44
CA THR A 192 -27.72 -1.56 6.00
C THR A 192 -28.10 -0.26 5.31
N THR A 193 -29.25 -0.25 4.64
CA THR A 193 -29.81 0.95 4.02
C THR A 193 -30.96 1.47 4.87
N VAL A 194 -30.94 2.76 5.20
CA VAL A 194 -31.99 3.44 5.97
C VAL A 194 -32.59 4.56 5.12
N ILE A 195 -33.92 4.69 5.15
CA ILE A 195 -34.62 5.78 4.49
C ILE A 195 -34.75 6.94 5.49
N VAL A 196 -34.23 8.10 5.12
CA VAL A 196 -34.27 9.34 5.91
C VAL A 196 -35.42 10.23 5.43
N GLN A 197 -35.83 11.20 6.26
CA GLN A 197 -36.80 12.22 5.89
C GLN A 197 -36.38 12.89 4.57
N ASN A 198 -37.33 13.08 3.65
CA ASN A 198 -37.17 13.43 2.22
C ASN A 198 -36.92 12.25 1.26
N ASN A 199 -37.18 11.01 1.67
CA ASN A 199 -37.09 9.82 0.81
C ASN A 199 -35.67 9.56 0.26
N SER A 200 -34.65 10.11 0.92
CA SER A 200 -33.25 9.81 0.66
C SER A 200 -32.87 8.53 1.38
N THR A 201 -32.31 7.57 0.65
CA THR A 201 -31.71 6.36 1.22
C THR A 201 -30.25 6.65 1.58
N LEU A 202 -29.81 6.22 2.76
CA LEU A 202 -28.42 6.27 3.20
C LEU A 202 -27.91 4.85 3.44
N CYS A 203 -26.63 4.62 3.16
CA CYS A 203 -25.93 3.40 3.55
C CYS A 203 -25.28 3.63 4.92
N THR A 204 -25.81 2.98 5.96
CA THR A 204 -25.41 3.19 7.37
C THR A 204 -24.93 1.90 8.03
N ILE A 205 -24.35 2.03 9.23
CA ILE A 205 -23.99 0.88 10.07
C ILE A 205 -24.92 0.86 11.28
N PHE A 206 -25.54 -0.30 11.52
CA PHE A 206 -26.41 -0.51 12.66
C PHE A 206 -25.57 -0.75 13.93
N ASP A 207 -25.63 0.17 14.89
CA ASP A 207 -24.70 0.24 16.02
C ASP A 207 -25.16 -0.58 17.25
N VAL A 208 -26.39 -1.08 17.25
CA VAL A 208 -26.99 -1.77 18.42
C VAL A 208 -26.18 -3.00 18.87
N PHE A 209 -25.43 -3.62 17.95
CA PHE A 209 -24.62 -4.81 18.22
C PHE A 209 -23.13 -4.49 18.45
N TYR A 210 -22.69 -3.27 18.19
CA TYR A 210 -21.29 -2.89 18.37
C TYR A 210 -21.03 -2.58 19.83
N ASN A 211 -20.55 -3.57 20.58
CA ASN A 211 -20.03 -3.29 21.92
C ASN A 211 -18.89 -2.26 21.80
N LYS A 212 -18.85 -1.27 22.70
CA LYS A 212 -17.80 -0.24 22.79
C LYS A 212 -16.40 -0.83 22.63
N LEU A 213 -16.16 -2.00 23.24
CA LEU A 213 -14.90 -2.73 23.12
C LEU A 213 -14.52 -3.08 21.67
N LEU A 214 -15.46 -3.54 20.84
CA LEU A 214 -15.19 -3.89 19.45
C LEU A 214 -14.87 -2.64 18.64
N GLN A 215 -15.51 -1.51 18.96
CA GLN A 215 -15.27 -0.22 18.29
C GLN A 215 -13.87 0.29 18.59
N ASP A 216 -13.49 0.27 19.87
CA ASP A 216 -12.17 0.67 20.33
C ASP A 216 -11.08 -0.23 19.70
N LEU A 217 -11.27 -1.55 19.69
CA LEU A 217 -10.34 -2.49 19.05
C LEU A 217 -10.22 -2.23 17.54
N SER A 218 -11.35 -2.05 16.84
CA SER A 218 -11.33 -1.73 15.42
C SER A 218 -10.58 -0.42 15.14
N MET A 219 -10.76 0.60 15.98
CA MET A 219 -10.05 1.87 15.85
C MET A 219 -8.54 1.71 16.12
N ILE A 220 -8.17 0.92 17.12
CA ILE A 220 -6.77 0.64 17.45
C ILE A 220 -6.05 -0.01 16.27
N PHE A 221 -6.62 -1.07 15.70
CA PHE A 221 -6.00 -1.80 14.59
C PHE A 221 -6.12 -1.06 13.25
N ARG A 222 -7.11 -0.19 13.05
CA ARG A 222 -7.26 0.56 11.80
C ARG A 222 -6.40 1.82 11.75
N ILE A 223 -6.18 2.49 12.89
CA ILE A 223 -5.55 3.82 12.94
C ILE A 223 -4.36 3.84 13.91
N VAL A 224 -4.59 3.56 15.19
CA VAL A 224 -3.62 3.82 16.26
C VAL A 224 -2.32 3.03 16.08
N VAL A 225 -2.42 1.77 15.64
CA VAL A 225 -1.26 0.90 15.38
C VAL A 225 -0.58 1.19 14.04
N PRO A 226 -1.30 1.21 12.90
CA PRO A 226 -0.63 1.34 11.60
C PRO A 226 -0.08 2.76 11.31
N VAL A 227 -0.65 3.84 11.86
CA VAL A 227 -0.14 5.20 11.63
C VAL A 227 1.29 5.40 12.16
N PRO A 228 1.61 5.11 13.44
CA PRO A 228 2.98 5.18 13.95
C PRO A 228 3.93 4.23 13.21
N LEU A 229 3.47 3.02 12.86
CA LEU A 229 4.28 2.06 12.10
C LEU A 229 4.63 2.59 10.71
N LEU A 230 3.70 3.24 10.02
CA LEU A 230 3.94 3.86 8.72
C LEU A 230 4.96 4.99 8.84
N LEU A 231 4.81 5.89 9.81
CA LEU A 231 5.74 6.99 10.05
C LEU A 231 7.15 6.48 10.40
N LEU A 232 7.23 5.48 11.30
CA LEU A 232 8.49 4.84 11.64
C LEU A 232 9.14 4.20 10.41
N SER A 233 8.36 3.49 9.59
CA SER A 233 8.86 2.86 8.36
C SER A 233 9.38 3.89 7.36
N LEU A 234 8.73 5.07 7.24
CA LEU A 234 9.18 6.17 6.40
C LEU A 234 10.52 6.73 6.88
N LEU A 235 10.66 6.99 8.18
CA LEU A 235 11.92 7.48 8.77
C LEU A 235 13.06 6.48 8.53
N LEU A 236 12.80 5.18 8.70
CA LEU A 236 13.77 4.13 8.45
C LEU A 236 14.15 4.04 6.96
N LEU A 237 13.20 4.14 6.05
CA LEU A 237 13.46 4.16 4.60
C LEU A 237 14.32 5.36 4.19
N ILE A 238 14.01 6.57 4.70
CA ILE A 238 14.78 7.78 4.43
C ILE A 238 16.21 7.61 4.94
N LYS A 239 16.40 7.19 6.20
CA LYS A 239 17.72 6.92 6.78
C LYS A 239 18.51 5.91 5.95
N LYS A 240 17.84 4.83 5.52
CA LYS A 240 18.45 3.79 4.67
C LYS A 240 18.78 4.28 3.26
N SER A 241 18.04 5.25 2.75
CA SER A 241 18.29 5.88 1.45
C SER A 241 19.56 6.69 1.45
N TYR A 242 19.79 7.46 2.52
CA TYR A 242 21.05 8.15 2.71
C TYR A 242 22.22 7.18 2.87
N GLN A 243 22.06 6.10 3.64
CA GLN A 243 23.11 5.08 3.78
C GLN A 243 23.46 4.38 2.47
N SER A 244 22.45 4.01 1.66
CA SER A 244 22.67 3.30 0.40
C SER A 244 23.42 4.15 -0.64
N LYS A 245 23.21 5.47 -0.66
CA LYS A 245 23.93 6.37 -1.57
C LYS A 245 25.44 6.38 -1.30
N HIS A 246 25.85 6.32 -0.03
CA HIS A 246 27.26 6.32 0.34
C HIS A 246 27.99 5.04 -0.09
N VAL A 247 27.31 3.88 -0.06
CA VAL A 247 27.91 2.59 -0.41
C VAL A 247 28.15 2.46 -1.92
N LYS A 248 27.27 3.03 -2.75
CA LYS A 248 27.41 3.00 -4.22
C LYS A 248 28.69 3.67 -4.73
N SER A 249 29.26 4.60 -3.95
CA SER A 249 30.49 5.31 -4.31
C SER A 249 31.77 4.49 -4.19
N VAL A 250 31.71 3.27 -3.63
CA VAL A 250 32.90 2.51 -3.21
C VAL A 250 33.07 1.18 -3.97
N GLU A 251 32.09 0.74 -4.76
CA GLU A 251 32.05 -0.63 -5.33
C GLU A 251 31.99 -0.60 -6.87
N ASP A 252 33.14 -0.85 -7.54
CA ASP A 252 33.30 -0.80 -9.01
C ASP A 252 32.90 -2.10 -9.76
N ASN A 253 32.31 -3.08 -9.06
CA ASN A 253 31.93 -4.36 -9.68
C ASN A 253 30.60 -4.28 -10.43
N SER A 254 30.62 -4.52 -11.75
CA SER A 254 29.44 -4.43 -12.65
C SER A 254 28.20 -5.22 -12.19
N ILE A 255 28.39 -6.42 -11.62
CA ILE A 255 27.28 -7.25 -11.10
C ILE A 255 26.68 -6.66 -9.82
N ALA A 256 27.51 -6.06 -8.95
CA ALA A 256 27.06 -5.41 -7.72
C ALA A 256 26.27 -4.12 -8.04
N ILE A 257 26.68 -3.40 -9.09
CA ILE A 257 26.03 -2.17 -9.55
C ILE A 257 24.56 -2.42 -9.93
N HIS A 258 24.26 -3.46 -10.71
CA HIS A 258 22.88 -3.76 -11.13
C HIS A 258 21.97 -4.11 -9.92
N LYS A 259 22.49 -4.89 -8.97
CA LYS A 259 21.73 -5.26 -7.77
C LYS A 259 21.50 -4.06 -6.84
N ALA A 260 22.50 -3.18 -6.72
CA ALA A 260 22.38 -1.93 -5.97
C ALA A 260 21.36 -0.97 -6.59
N GLU A 261 21.34 -0.85 -7.92
CA GLU A 261 20.36 -0.03 -8.64
C GLU A 261 18.93 -0.53 -8.41
N LYS A 262 18.69 -1.85 -8.53
CA LYS A 262 17.39 -2.45 -8.22
C LYS A 262 16.93 -2.15 -6.79
N MET A 263 17.83 -2.28 -5.81
CA MET A 263 17.51 -1.97 -4.41
C MET A 263 17.23 -0.48 -4.19
N GLN A 264 17.95 0.40 -4.89
CA GLN A 264 17.72 1.84 -4.86
C GLN A 264 16.35 2.19 -5.42
N SER A 265 15.94 1.62 -6.57
CA SER A 265 14.61 1.81 -7.14
C SER A 265 13.51 1.34 -6.20
N LEU A 266 13.67 0.18 -5.56
CA LEU A 266 12.72 -0.31 -4.56
C LEU A 266 12.60 0.63 -3.35
N LEU A 267 13.70 1.24 -2.93
CA LEU A 267 13.71 2.19 -1.82
C LEU A 267 13.01 3.50 -2.16
N VAL A 268 13.28 4.05 -3.35
CA VAL A 268 12.57 5.21 -3.89
C VAL A 268 11.08 4.91 -3.97
N LEU A 269 10.72 3.72 -4.46
CA LEU A 269 9.33 3.28 -4.53
C LEU A 269 8.66 3.27 -3.15
N GLY A 270 9.28 2.65 -2.14
CA GLY A 270 8.73 2.60 -0.78
C GLY A 270 8.50 3.99 -0.18
N VAL A 271 9.45 4.91 -0.37
CA VAL A 271 9.31 6.32 0.07
C VAL A 271 8.16 7.01 -0.67
N SER A 272 8.13 6.92 -2.00
CA SER A 272 7.10 7.54 -2.83
C SER A 272 5.69 7.05 -2.50
N LEU A 273 5.50 5.74 -2.33
CA LEU A 273 4.21 5.16 -1.95
C LEU A 273 3.75 5.64 -0.58
N THR A 274 4.67 5.72 0.37
CA THR A 274 4.35 6.15 1.74
C THR A 274 3.97 7.63 1.79
N ILE A 275 4.73 8.49 1.12
CA ILE A 275 4.43 9.93 1.03
C ILE A 275 3.08 10.14 0.33
N MET A 276 2.85 9.45 -0.78
CA MET A 276 1.55 9.52 -1.48
C MET A 276 0.39 9.09 -0.60
N TYR A 277 0.54 8.03 0.19
CA TYR A 277 -0.50 7.58 1.10
C TYR A 277 -0.80 8.63 2.18
N ILE A 278 0.24 9.23 2.76
CA ILE A 278 0.10 10.31 3.76
C ILE A 278 -0.65 11.50 3.16
N ILE A 279 -0.28 11.95 1.97
CA ILE A 279 -0.89 13.14 1.35
C ILE A 279 -2.33 12.87 0.89
N LEU A 280 -2.58 11.75 0.22
CA LEU A 280 -3.86 11.52 -0.48
C LEU A 280 -4.89 10.76 0.36
N SER A 281 -4.45 9.89 1.28
CA SER A 281 -5.33 8.92 1.96
C SER A 281 -5.44 9.13 3.48
N LEU A 282 -4.41 9.67 4.14
CA LEU A 282 -4.44 9.85 5.60
C LEU A 282 -5.53 10.83 6.05
N GLN A 283 -5.86 11.84 5.23
CA GLN A 283 -6.96 12.78 5.50
C GLN A 283 -8.29 12.08 5.79
N ARG A 284 -8.58 10.96 5.11
CA ARG A 284 -9.82 10.19 5.28
C ARG A 284 -9.87 9.47 6.63
N LEU A 285 -8.72 8.98 7.10
CA LEU A 285 -8.61 8.40 8.45
C LEU A 285 -8.78 9.47 9.53
N ILE A 286 -8.28 10.69 9.29
CA ILE A 286 -8.47 11.82 10.20
C ILE A 286 -9.95 12.22 10.27
N PHE A 287 -10.63 12.32 9.13
CA PHE A 287 -12.07 12.63 9.12
C PHE A 287 -12.91 11.57 9.81
N TYR A 288 -12.59 10.28 9.62
CA TYR A 288 -13.23 9.20 10.36
C TYR A 288 -13.00 9.31 11.87
N LEU A 289 -11.77 9.63 12.30
CA LEU A 289 -11.45 9.82 13.71
C LEU A 289 -12.21 11.01 14.31
N LEU A 290 -12.25 12.14 13.60
CA LEU A 290 -13.00 13.33 14.01
C LEU A 290 -14.48 13.02 14.17
N HIS A 291 -15.08 12.33 13.20
CA HIS A 291 -16.47 11.89 13.30
C HIS A 291 -16.73 11.06 14.55
N ILE A 292 -15.87 10.08 14.87
CA ILE A 292 -16.04 9.25 16.06
C ILE A 292 -15.99 10.10 17.33
N ILE A 293 -15.03 11.01 17.43
CA ILE A 293 -14.86 11.88 18.61
C ILE A 293 -16.08 12.80 18.78
N THR A 294 -16.56 13.41 17.70
CA THR A 294 -17.75 14.27 17.73
C THR A 294 -18.97 13.47 18.18
N GLN A 295 -19.21 12.30 17.58
CA GLN A 295 -20.36 11.47 17.94
C GLN A 295 -20.32 10.99 19.40
N GLN A 296 -19.13 10.65 19.90
CA GLN A 296 -18.97 10.27 21.31
C GLN A 296 -19.27 11.44 22.26
N THR A 297 -18.98 12.67 21.84
CA THR A 297 -19.27 13.88 22.63
C THR A 297 -20.77 14.18 22.67
N ASP A 298 -21.47 14.00 21.55
CA ASP A 298 -22.91 14.28 21.43
C ASP A 298 -23.81 13.18 22.04
N SER A 299 -23.33 11.93 22.08
CA SER A 299 -24.07 10.78 22.64
C SER A 299 -24.45 10.88 24.12
N ASN A 300 -23.94 11.89 24.83
CA ASN A 300 -24.39 12.19 26.19
C ASN A 300 -25.83 12.75 26.26
N ASN A 301 -26.43 13.15 25.12
CA ASN A 301 -27.76 13.78 25.09
C ASN A 301 -28.83 13.07 24.22
N THR A 302 -28.49 12.18 23.28
CA THR A 302 -29.49 11.42 22.48
C THR A 302 -29.05 9.99 22.15
N THR A 303 -30.00 9.04 22.20
CA THR A 303 -29.84 7.62 21.83
C THR A 303 -29.91 7.43 20.31
N ASP A 304 -28.92 7.90 19.57
CA ASP A 304 -28.89 7.71 18.12
C ASP A 304 -28.21 6.37 17.77
N TYR A 305 -29.04 5.37 17.49
CA TYR A 305 -28.65 3.98 17.17
C TYR A 305 -27.98 3.79 15.79
N PHE A 306 -27.84 4.88 15.02
CA PHE A 306 -27.31 4.85 13.66
C PHE A 306 -26.00 5.63 13.59
N LYS A 307 -24.92 4.93 13.25
CA LYS A 307 -23.67 5.55 12.82
C LYS A 307 -23.76 5.78 11.32
N ILE A 308 -23.49 7.00 10.88
CA ILE A 308 -23.41 7.37 9.47
C ILE A 308 -21.94 7.22 9.03
N PRO A 309 -21.52 6.09 8.45
CA PRO A 309 -20.20 5.96 7.82
C PRO A 309 -20.13 6.83 6.55
N PRO A 310 -18.93 7.05 6.01
CA PRO A 310 -18.29 8.36 5.78
C PRO A 310 -18.90 9.27 4.71
N LEU A 311 -20.05 8.92 4.11
CA LEU A 311 -20.67 9.74 3.06
C LEU A 311 -21.18 11.08 3.57
N GLU A 312 -21.71 11.11 4.79
CA GLU A 312 -22.21 12.33 5.44
C GLU A 312 -21.50 12.52 6.77
N ASN A 313 -20.26 13.00 6.71
CA ASN A 313 -19.60 13.52 7.90
C ASN A 313 -20.22 14.88 8.24
N VAL A 314 -20.98 14.95 9.33
CA VAL A 314 -21.64 16.19 9.82
C VAL A 314 -20.64 17.34 10.00
N THR A 315 -19.36 17.04 10.20
CA THR A 315 -18.30 18.04 10.39
C THR A 315 -17.75 18.64 9.09
N CYS A 316 -18.06 18.05 7.93
CA CYS A 316 -17.49 18.46 6.64
C CYS A 316 -18.59 18.78 5.63
N THR A 317 -18.34 19.79 4.78
CA THR A 317 -19.24 20.08 3.66
C THR A 317 -19.19 18.93 2.63
N ASN A 318 -20.29 18.73 1.90
CA ASN A 318 -20.37 17.73 0.83
C ASN A 318 -19.22 17.89 -0.19
N PHE A 319 -18.85 19.14 -0.50
CA PHE A 319 -17.73 19.47 -1.36
C PHE A 319 -16.41 18.88 -0.86
N THR A 320 -16.07 19.06 0.43
CA THR A 320 -14.84 18.53 1.02
C THR A 320 -14.86 17.00 1.07
N ASN A 321 -16.02 16.38 1.33
CA ASN A 321 -16.14 14.91 1.31
C ASN A 321 -15.88 14.35 -0.09
N ILE A 322 -16.45 14.95 -1.13
CA ILE A 322 -16.22 14.54 -2.53
C ILE A 322 -14.74 14.69 -2.89
N LEU A 323 -14.12 15.85 -2.62
CA LEU A 323 -12.70 16.05 -2.93
C LEU A 323 -11.79 15.08 -2.18
N SER A 324 -12.10 14.81 -0.91
CA SER A 324 -11.33 13.85 -0.10
C SER A 324 -11.45 12.43 -0.65
N ALA A 325 -12.65 11.99 -1.03
CA ALA A 325 -12.88 10.71 -1.70
C ALA A 325 -12.13 10.66 -3.03
N MET A 326 -12.25 11.70 -3.86
CA MET A 326 -11.57 11.77 -5.14
C MET A 326 -10.06 11.69 -5.02
N ALA A 327 -9.47 12.44 -4.09
CA ALA A 327 -8.03 12.43 -3.82
C ALA A 327 -7.55 11.07 -3.32
N HIS A 328 -8.30 10.46 -2.40
CA HIS A 328 -8.01 9.13 -1.86
C HIS A 328 -7.95 8.07 -2.98
N TYR A 329 -8.99 7.98 -3.80
CA TYR A 329 -9.05 7.00 -4.88
C TYR A 329 -8.10 7.33 -6.04
N SER A 330 -7.77 8.61 -6.26
CA SER A 330 -6.71 9.00 -7.21
C SER A 330 -5.35 8.42 -6.85
N SER A 331 -5.13 8.09 -5.57
CA SER A 331 -3.92 7.40 -5.12
C SER A 331 -3.70 6.07 -5.85
N SER A 332 -4.76 5.33 -6.20
CA SER A 332 -4.67 4.07 -6.97
C SER A 332 -4.04 4.29 -8.35
N THR A 333 -4.50 5.31 -9.09
CA THR A 333 -3.94 5.67 -10.40
C THR A 333 -2.50 6.17 -10.27
N PHE A 334 -2.23 7.05 -9.29
CA PHE A 334 -0.87 7.55 -9.07
C PHE A 334 0.11 6.45 -8.68
N ARG A 335 -0.32 5.43 -7.91
CA ARG A 335 0.54 4.30 -7.52
C ARG A 335 0.96 3.52 -8.76
N ALA A 336 0.02 3.24 -9.67
CA ALA A 336 0.31 2.60 -10.95
C ALA A 336 1.34 3.40 -11.77
N ILE A 337 1.18 4.73 -11.84
CA ILE A 337 2.15 5.61 -12.53
C ILE A 337 3.53 5.52 -11.87
N VAL A 338 3.60 5.58 -10.54
CA VAL A 338 4.87 5.45 -9.80
C VAL A 338 5.52 4.09 -10.03
N TYR A 339 4.76 2.99 -10.10
CA TYR A 339 5.30 1.68 -10.44
C TYR A 339 5.99 1.69 -11.81
N VAL A 340 5.35 2.28 -12.83
CA VAL A 340 5.91 2.37 -14.19
C VAL A 340 7.15 3.26 -14.24
N LEU A 341 7.17 4.37 -13.50
CA LEU A 341 8.28 5.32 -13.52
C LEU A 341 9.51 4.81 -12.76
N VAL A 342 9.32 4.16 -11.61
CA VAL A 342 10.40 3.80 -10.69
C VAL A 342 10.95 2.40 -10.95
N LEU A 343 10.12 1.44 -11.35
CA LEU A 343 10.56 0.05 -11.56
C LEU A 343 11.02 -0.17 -13.00
N PRO A 344 12.32 -0.42 -13.25
CA PRO A 344 12.82 -0.64 -14.61
C PRO A 344 12.20 -1.88 -15.26
N GLU A 345 11.88 -2.91 -14.47
CA GLU A 345 11.26 -4.14 -14.97
C GLU A 345 9.83 -3.92 -15.50
N VAL A 346 9.13 -2.91 -14.98
CA VAL A 346 7.78 -2.53 -15.43
C VAL A 346 7.88 -1.56 -16.62
N ARG A 347 8.86 -0.66 -16.60
CA ARG A 347 9.08 0.33 -17.68
C ARG A 347 9.35 -0.31 -19.04
N CYS A 348 10.04 -1.45 -19.07
CA CYS A 348 10.36 -2.18 -20.31
C CYS A 348 9.11 -2.59 -21.11
N ILE A 349 7.94 -2.69 -20.47
CA ILE A 349 6.67 -3.05 -21.13
C ILE A 349 6.17 -1.93 -22.04
N PHE A 350 6.27 -0.69 -21.57
CA PHE A 350 5.78 0.51 -22.28
C PHE A 350 6.79 1.03 -23.31
N SER A 351 8.02 0.52 -23.24
CA SER A 351 9.08 0.75 -24.22
C SER A 351 8.85 -0.12 -25.46
N LEU A 352 7.98 0.32 -26.36
CA LEU A 352 7.69 -0.35 -27.64
C LEU A 352 8.97 -0.59 -28.47
N LYS A 353 9.98 0.27 -28.32
CA LYS A 353 11.30 0.15 -28.98
C LYS A 353 12.17 -0.98 -28.42
N GLN A 354 12.05 -1.36 -27.15
CA GLN A 354 12.89 -2.42 -26.57
C GLN A 354 12.38 -3.83 -26.88
N LYS A 355 11.09 -4.06 -27.13
CA LYS A 355 10.63 -5.42 -27.53
C LYS A 355 11.25 -5.88 -28.86
N LEU A 356 11.59 -4.97 -29.77
CA LEU A 356 12.30 -5.28 -31.01
C LEU A 356 13.80 -5.56 -30.80
N ILE A 357 14.41 -4.99 -29.75
CA ILE A 357 15.84 -5.13 -29.45
C ILE A 357 16.10 -6.29 -28.47
N CYS A 358 15.23 -6.49 -27.48
CA CYS A 358 15.30 -7.55 -26.47
C CYS A 358 14.80 -8.92 -26.95
N SER A 359 14.26 -9.03 -28.17
CA SER A 359 14.15 -10.34 -28.82
C SER A 359 15.53 -10.99 -29.05
N ASN A 360 16.62 -10.20 -29.03
CA ASN A 360 17.99 -10.68 -29.23
C ASN A 360 18.87 -10.69 -27.97
N SER A 361 18.43 -10.14 -26.83
CA SER A 361 19.16 -10.26 -25.57
C SER A 361 18.21 -10.57 -24.41
N LYS A 362 18.49 -11.68 -23.71
CA LYS A 362 17.69 -12.17 -22.59
C LYS A 362 17.58 -11.08 -21.51
N CYS A 363 16.35 -10.61 -21.27
CA CYS A 363 15.97 -9.82 -20.08
C CYS A 363 15.88 -10.70 -18.83
#